data_AF-A0A379FHU0-F1
#
_entry.id   AF-A0A379FHU0-F1
#
_cell.length_a   1.000
_cell.length_b   1.000
_cell.length_c   1.000
_cell.angle_alpha   90.00
_cell.angle_beta   90.00
_cell.angle_gamma   90.00
#
_symmetry.space_group_name_H-M   'P 1'
#
loop_
_entity.id
_entity.type
_entity.pdbx_description
1 polymer ?
#
loop_
_entity_poly.entity_id
_entity_poly.type
_entity_poly.pdbx_seq_one_letter_code
_entity_poly.pdbx_strand_id
1 'polypeptide(L)' 'MPKSWSKTKRSEMNGKPHQQKPDKDNLEKALLDAIFDDDSRVWDGRVTKSVGKKGGR' A
#
# COMPACT_ATOMS: atom_id res chain seq x y z
N MET A 1 -4.48 8.28 -5.40
CA MET A 1 -4.18 9.73 -5.41
C MET A 1 -5.42 10.55 -5.08
N PRO A 2 -5.33 11.60 -4.24
CA PRO A 2 -6.43 12.52 -3.96
C PRO A 2 -6.89 13.31 -5.20
N LYS A 3 -8.20 13.56 -5.31
CA LYS A 3 -8.77 14.43 -6.35
C LYS A 3 -8.35 15.90 -6.18
N SER A 4 -8.05 16.30 -4.94
CA SER A 4 -7.61 17.66 -4.59
C SER A 4 -6.20 18.00 -5.08
N TRP A 5 -5.42 17.02 -5.56
CA TRP A 5 -4.08 17.29 -6.08
C TRP A 5 -4.13 17.84 -7.51
N SER A 6 -3.31 18.87 -7.76
CA SER A 6 -3.03 19.37 -9.10
C SER A 6 -2.49 18.26 -10.02
N LYS A 7 -2.52 18.47 -11.34
CA LYS A 7 -1.96 17.52 -12.30
C LYS A 7 -0.45 17.28 -12.05
N THR A 8 0.29 18.36 -11.78
CA THR A 8 1.73 18.31 -11.49
C THR A 8 2.02 17.49 -10.24
N LYS A 9 1.35 17.78 -9.11
CA LYS A 9 1.55 17.03 -7.86
C LYS A 9 1.22 15.55 -8.01
N ARG A 10 0.18 15.22 -8.79
CA ARG A 10 -0.15 13.82 -9.11
C ARG A 10 0.97 13.13 -9.87
N SER A 11 1.60 13.82 -10.82
CA SER A 11 2.74 13.27 -11.58
C SER A 11 3.96 13.05 -10.69
N GLU A 12 4.32 14.04 -9.87
CA GLU A 12 5.50 13.99 -8.97
C GLU A 12 5.38 12.90 -7.90
N MET A 13 4.17 12.73 -7.36
CA MET A 13 3.92 11.79 -6.26
C MET A 13 3.61 10.37 -6.75
N ASN A 14 3.35 10.15 -8.04
CA ASN A 14 3.05 8.82 -8.55
C ASN A 14 4.23 7.87 -8.30
N GLY A 15 3.97 6.73 -7.68
CA GLY A 15 4.98 5.74 -7.31
C GLY A 15 5.83 6.09 -6.07
N LYS A 16 5.69 7.29 -5.48
CA LYS A 16 6.38 7.66 -4.25
C LYS A 16 5.80 6.92 -3.02
N PRO A 17 6.55 6.81 -1.91
CA PRO A 17 6.06 6.19 -0.68
C PRO A 17 4.76 6.84 -0.19
N HIS A 18 3.75 6.02 0.11
CA HIS A 18 2.46 6.48 0.60
C HIS A 18 2.44 6.50 2.14
N GLN A 19 2.26 7.68 2.74
CA GLN A 19 2.42 7.87 4.19
C GLN A 19 1.12 7.86 5.01
N GLN A 20 -0.06 7.91 4.38
CA GLN A 20 -1.32 7.87 5.16
C GLN A 20 -1.63 6.43 5.60
N LYS A 21 -2.28 6.31 6.77
CA LYS A 21 -2.78 5.04 7.33
C LYS A 21 -3.82 4.34 6.41
N PRO A 22 -4.03 3.02 6.55
CA PRO A 22 -3.23 2.06 7.35
C PRO A 22 -1.78 2.00 6.86
N ASP A 23 -0.79 1.81 7.72
CA ASP A 23 0.62 1.71 7.33
C ASP A 23 0.93 0.37 6.63
N LYS A 24 2.21 0.18 6.24
CA LYS A 24 2.66 -0.95 5.42
C LYS A 24 2.45 -2.28 6.14
N ASP A 25 2.78 -2.32 7.43
CA ASP A 25 2.70 -3.47 8.32
C ASP A 25 1.25 -3.84 8.65
N ASN A 26 0.34 -2.88 8.80
CA ASN A 26 -1.10 -3.22 8.90
C ASN A 26 -1.62 -3.90 7.63
N LEU A 27 -1.17 -3.45 6.45
CA LEU A 27 -1.58 -4.07 5.19
C LEU A 27 -0.98 -5.47 5.01
N GLU A 28 0.29 -5.63 5.35
CA GLU A 28 0.98 -6.93 5.34
C GLU A 28 0.30 -7.90 6.30
N LYS A 29 0.04 -7.48 7.54
CA LYS A 29 -0.69 -8.26 8.53
C LYS A 29 -2.08 -8.67 8.04
N ALA A 30 -2.87 -7.75 7.52
CA ALA A 30 -4.23 -8.05 7.04
C ALA A 30 -4.23 -9.06 5.88
N LEU A 31 -3.19 -9.06 5.04
CA LEU A 31 -3.03 -10.04 3.97
C LEU A 31 -2.67 -11.42 4.53
N LEU A 32 -1.73 -11.48 5.47
CA LEU A 32 -1.30 -12.73 6.10
C LEU A 32 -2.43 -13.38 6.89
N ASP A 33 -3.12 -12.60 7.75
CA ASP A 33 -4.28 -13.04 8.53
C ASP A 33 -5.43 -13.55 7.62
N ALA A 34 -5.54 -13.06 6.37
CA ALA A 34 -6.59 -13.47 5.43
C ALA A 34 -6.26 -14.73 4.62
N ILE A 35 -4.97 -15.04 4.45
CA ILE A 35 -4.51 -16.17 3.62
C ILE A 35 -4.11 -17.36 4.49
N PHE A 36 -3.61 -17.11 5.70
CA PHE A 36 -3.04 -18.12 6.58
C PHE A 36 -3.76 -18.12 7.93
N ASP A 37 -4.14 -19.33 8.38
CA ASP A 37 -4.59 -19.53 9.76
C ASP A 37 -3.42 -19.38 10.76
N ASP A 38 -2.18 -19.65 10.31
CA ASP A 38 -0.92 -19.40 11.03
C ASP A 38 0.15 -18.92 10.04
N ASP A 39 0.53 -17.65 10.15
CA ASP A 39 1.50 -16.98 9.29
C ASP A 39 2.95 -17.09 9.80
N SER A 40 3.21 -17.81 10.91
CA SER A 40 4.55 -17.99 11.50
C SER A 40 5.59 -18.58 10.55
N ARG A 41 5.15 -19.26 9.49
CA ARG A 41 5.99 -19.79 8.41
C ARG A 41 6.51 -18.73 7.44
N VAL A 42 5.92 -17.53 7.41
CA VAL A 42 6.34 -16.40 6.57
C VAL A 42 7.35 -15.56 7.35
N TRP A 43 8.61 -15.97 7.28
CA TRP A 43 9.69 -15.32 8.04
C TRP A 43 10.43 -14.22 7.24
N ASP A 44 10.23 -14.15 5.93
CA ASP A 44 10.77 -13.09 5.05
C ASP A 44 9.68 -12.56 4.12
N GLY A 45 9.71 -11.24 3.88
CA GLY A 45 8.68 -10.55 3.13
C GLY A 45 9.08 -9.13 2.73
N ARG A 46 8.68 -8.74 1.51
CA ARG A 46 8.88 -7.38 1.00
C ARG A 46 7.57 -6.76 0.56
N VAL A 47 7.02 -5.90 1.41
CA VAL A 47 5.89 -5.04 1.06
C VAL A 47 6.37 -3.61 0.78
N THR A 48 5.78 -2.94 -0.22
CA THR A 48 6.01 -1.52 -0.51
C THR A 48 4.67 -0.84 -0.72
N LYS A 49 4.41 0.24 0.01
CA LYS A 49 3.19 1.03 -0.14
C LYS A 49 3.48 2.28 -0.98
N SER A 50 2.99 2.32 -2.21
CA SER A 50 3.21 3.43 -3.14
C SER A 50 1.92 4.19 -3.45
N VAL A 51 2.06 5.47 -3.79
CA VAL A 51 0.93 6.29 -4.24
C VAL A 51 0.60 5.93 -5.69
N GLY A 52 -0.57 5.33 -5.90
CA GLY A 52 -1.07 4.95 -7.22
C GLY A 52 -2.33 5.70 -7.65
N LYS A 53 -2.67 5.53 -8.94
CA LYS A 53 -4.02 5.86 -9.45
C LYS A 53 -5.03 4.90 -8.81
N LYS A 54 -6.29 5.33 -8.71
CA LYS A 54 -7.36 4.43 -8.25
C LYS A 54 -7.48 3.30 -9.29
N GLY A 55 -7.35 2.04 -8.86
CA GLY A 55 -7.61 0.89 -9.72
C GLY A 55 -9.05 0.93 -10.22
N GLY A 56 -9.26 0.65 -11.51
CA GLY A 56 -10.60 0.44 -12.06
C GLY A 56 -11.23 -0.80 -11.45
N ARG A 57 -12.56 -0.77 -11.26
CA ARG A 57 -13.34 -2.01 -11.19
C ARG A 57 -13.60 -2.47 -12.62
#